data_AF-A0A2S9GJ13-F1
#
_entry.id   AF-A0A2S9GJ13-F1
#
_cell.length_a   1.000
_cell.length_b   1.000
_cell.length_c   1.000
_cell.angle_alpha   90.00
_cell.angle_beta   90.00
_cell.angle_gamma   90.00
#
_symmetry.space_group_name_H-M   'P 1'
#
loop_
_entity.id
_entity.type
_entity.pdbx_description
1 polymer ?
#
loop_
_entity_poly.entity_id
_entity_poly.type
_entity_poly.pdbx_seq_one_letter_code
_entity_poly.pdbx_strand_id
1 'polypeptide(L)'
;KILRLNTDGSIPATNPVINGSRTHVYAYGLRNPFRLTFTPTGGLLVADVGAAAFEEVNKVTAGGNYGWPSSEGVCTSSCTGKTDP
;
A
#
# COMPACT_ATOMS: atom_id res chain seq x y z
N LYS A 1 0.69 -4.94 -4.03
CA LYS A 1 1.20 -3.59 -4.41
C LYS A 1 0.04 -2.75 -4.91
N ILE A 2 0.07 -1.43 -4.71
CA ILE A 2 -0.81 -0.46 -5.39
C ILE A 2 0.00 0.29 -6.42
N LEU A 3 -0.49 0.38 -7.65
CA LEU A 3 0.17 1.11 -8.73
C LEU A 3 -0.56 2.43 -8.99
N ARG A 4 0.21 3.48 -9.31
CA ARG A 4 -0.28 4.77 -9.76
C ARG A 4 0.44 5.17 -11.04
N LEU A 5 -0.35 5.44 -12.08
CA LEU A 5 0.11 5.75 -13.43
C LEU A 5 -0.56 7.04 -13.90
N ASN A 6 0.07 7.75 -14.83
CA ASN A 6 -0.62 8.76 -15.63
C ASN A 6 -1.60 8.08 -16.59
N THR A 7 -2.53 8.84 -17.17
CA THR A 7 -3.54 8.31 -18.11
C THR A 7 -2.95 7.76 -19.40
N ASP A 8 -1.72 8.16 -19.74
CA ASP A 8 -0.93 7.64 -20.87
C ASP A 8 -0.06 6.43 -20.49
N GLY A 9 -0.15 5.95 -19.24
CA GLY A 9 0.65 4.83 -18.71
C GLY A 9 2.06 5.21 -18.24
N SER A 10 2.50 6.45 -18.42
CA SER A 10 3.80 6.91 -17.92
C SER A 10 3.82 6.99 -16.39
N ILE A 11 5.03 7.00 -15.80
CA ILE A 11 5.22 7.12 -14.36
C ILE A 11 4.95 8.57 -13.94
N PRO A 12 4.01 8.84 -13.02
CA PRO A 12 3.81 10.19 -12.49
C PRO A 12 5.08 10.72 -11.85
N ALA A 13 5.47 11.95 -12.22
CA ALA A 13 6.62 12.65 -11.63
C ALA A 13 6.48 12.87 -10.11
N THR A 14 5.28 12.65 -9.55
CA THR A 14 4.96 12.77 -8.12
C THR A 14 4.82 11.44 -7.38
N ASN A 15 5.11 10.30 -8.02
CA ASN A 15 5.14 9.01 -7.30
C ASN A 15 6.20 8.97 -6.18
N PRO A 16 6.09 8.09 -5.18
CA PRO A 16 7.16 7.95 -4.20
C PRO A 16 8.44 7.39 -4.84
N VAL A 17 9.60 7.75 -4.27
CA VAL A 17 10.87 7.06 -4.54
C VAL A 17 11.01 5.95 -3.51
N ILE A 18 10.99 4.70 -3.95
CA ILE A 18 11.09 3.52 -3.09
C ILE A 18 12.38 2.80 -3.46
N ASN A 19 13.24 2.57 -2.47
CA ASN A 19 14.58 1.97 -2.64
C ASN A 19 15.40 2.66 -3.75
N GLY A 20 15.40 4.00 -3.74
CA GLY A 20 16.17 4.81 -4.69
C GLY A 20 15.60 4.92 -6.10
N SER A 21 14.46 4.28 -6.39
CA SER A 21 13.84 4.30 -7.73
C SER A 21 12.41 4.84 -7.70
N ARG A 22 12.08 5.67 -8.71
CA ARG A 22 10.70 6.11 -8.98
C ARG A 22 10.08 5.17 -10.00
N THR A 23 9.02 4.47 -9.62
CA THR A 23 8.34 3.49 -10.46
C THR A 23 6.82 3.72 -10.42
N HIS A 24 6.03 2.86 -11.07
CA HIS A 24 4.57 2.88 -10.92
C HIS A 24 4.10 2.47 -9.53
N VAL A 25 4.96 1.91 -8.66
CA VAL A 25 4.59 1.51 -7.30
C VAL A 25 4.28 2.75 -6.45
N TYR A 26 3.03 2.87 -6.02
CA TYR A 26 2.57 3.90 -5.09
C TYR A 26 2.61 3.44 -3.64
N ALA A 27 2.27 2.17 -3.39
CA ALA A 27 2.37 1.52 -2.08
C ALA A 27 2.65 0.02 -2.22
N TYR A 28 3.20 -0.59 -1.17
CA TYR A 28 3.63 -1.99 -1.16
C TYR A 28 3.42 -2.63 0.22
N GLY A 29 3.83 -3.90 0.38
CA GLY A 29 3.60 -4.64 1.62
C GLY A 29 2.15 -5.09 1.82
N LEU A 30 1.39 -5.27 0.73
CA LEU A 30 0.03 -5.82 0.75
C LEU A 30 0.07 -7.26 0.21
N ARG A 31 -0.81 -8.13 0.70
CA ARG A 31 -0.93 -9.53 0.27
C ARG A 31 -1.79 -9.66 -0.98
N ASN A 32 -3.10 -9.59 -0.82
CA ASN A 32 -4.14 -9.77 -1.84
C ASN A 32 -5.16 -8.61 -1.80
N PRO A 33 -4.79 -7.41 -2.28
CA PRO A 33 -5.67 -6.24 -2.27
C PRO A 33 -6.70 -6.33 -3.40
N PHE A 34 -7.86 -6.93 -3.13
CA PHE A 34 -8.90 -7.17 -4.15
C PHE A 34 -9.83 -5.98 -4.39
N ARG A 35 -9.96 -5.07 -3.42
CA ARG A 35 -10.88 -3.93 -3.55
C ARG A 35 -10.21 -2.64 -3.13
N LEU A 36 -10.59 -1.57 -3.83
CA LEU A 36 -10.13 -0.22 -3.57
C LEU A 36 -11.27 0.77 -3.80
N THR A 37 -11.33 1.82 -2.99
CA THR A 37 -12.29 2.92 -3.16
C THR A 37 -11.71 4.24 -2.68
N PHE A 38 -12.14 5.34 -3.28
CA PHE A 38 -11.80 6.67 -2.82
C PHE A 38 -12.83 7.18 -1.82
N THR A 39 -12.37 7.80 -0.74
CA THR A 39 -13.24 8.53 0.19
C THR A 39 -13.73 9.84 -0.45
N PRO A 40 -14.82 10.45 0.06
CA PRO A 40 -15.27 11.77 -0.40
C PRO A 40 -14.20 12.87 -0.30
N THR A 41 -13.22 12.70 0.58
CA THR A 41 -12.08 13.60 0.78
C THR A 41 -10.87 13.27 -0.09
N GLY A 42 -10.96 12.28 -0.98
CA GLY A 42 -9.90 11.89 -1.92
C GLY A 42 -8.84 10.94 -1.36
N GLY A 43 -9.03 10.41 -0.15
CA GLY A 43 -8.19 9.35 0.40
C GLY A 43 -8.47 8.01 -0.28
N LEU A 44 -7.47 7.13 -0.40
CA LEU A 44 -7.65 5.79 -0.96
C LEU A 44 -7.76 4.77 0.18
N LEU A 45 -8.84 4.00 0.21
CA LEU A 45 -8.99 2.82 1.07
C LEU A 45 -8.81 1.56 0.23
N VAL A 46 -8.13 0.55 0.78
CA VAL A 46 -7.92 -0.76 0.16
C VAL A 46 -8.32 -1.84 1.14
N ALA A 47 -9.07 -2.83 0.67
CA ALA A 47 -9.31 -4.07 1.42
C ALA A 47 -8.30 -5.13 0.97
N ASP A 48 -7.48 -5.61 1.91
CA ASP A 48 -6.41 -6.59 1.71
C ASP A 48 -6.74 -7.90 2.42
N VAL A 49 -6.75 -9.01 1.67
CA VAL A 49 -7.07 -10.33 2.21
C VAL A 49 -5.78 -10.98 2.76
N GLY A 50 -5.76 -11.18 4.08
CA GLY A 50 -4.66 -11.83 4.78
C GLY A 50 -4.54 -13.33 4.50
N ALA A 51 -3.54 -13.94 5.12
CA ALA A 51 -3.23 -15.35 4.93
C ALA A 51 -4.07 -16.25 5.82
N ALA A 52 -4.08 -16.01 7.13
CA ALA A 52 -4.71 -16.91 8.10
C ALA A 52 -5.39 -16.19 9.27
N ALA A 53 -5.00 -14.96 9.60
CA ALA A 53 -5.40 -14.33 10.87
C ALA A 53 -6.22 -13.05 10.70
N PHE A 54 -5.82 -12.16 9.77
CA PHE A 54 -6.42 -10.83 9.67
C PHE A 54 -6.72 -10.46 8.22
N GLU A 55 -7.94 -9.99 7.97
CA GLU A 55 -8.22 -9.17 6.80
C GLU A 55 -8.13 -7.69 7.20
N GLU A 56 -7.65 -6.85 6.29
CA GLU A 56 -7.35 -5.45 6.60
C GLU A 56 -8.10 -4.49 5.69
N VAL A 57 -8.48 -3.34 6.26
CA VAL A 57 -8.87 -2.15 5.50
C VAL A 57 -7.85 -1.06 5.78
N ASN A 58 -7.04 -0.77 4.76
CA ASN A 58 -5.90 0.12 4.87
C ASN A 58 -6.17 1.47 4.20
N LYS A 59 -5.81 2.56 4.89
CA LYS A 59 -5.72 3.89 4.27
C LYS A 59 -4.38 4.02 3.54
N VAL A 60 -4.43 4.04 2.22
CA VAL A 60 -3.25 4.06 1.37
C VAL A 60 -2.55 5.42 1.40
N THR A 61 -1.26 5.42 1.72
CA THR A 61 -0.37 6.60 1.68
C THR A 61 0.76 6.40 0.67
N ALA A 62 1.30 7.50 0.13
CA ALA A 62 2.40 7.44 -0.82
C ALA A 62 3.66 6.85 -0.19
N GLY A 63 4.18 5.77 -0.77
CA GLY A 63 5.36 5.04 -0.26
C GLY A 63 5.05 4.10 0.91
N GLY A 64 3.78 3.96 1.29
CA GLY A 64 3.37 3.13 2.43
C GLY A 64 3.76 1.67 2.26
N ASN A 65 4.26 1.09 3.35
CA ASN A 65 4.63 -0.32 3.47
C ASN A 65 3.70 -1.03 4.46
N TYR A 66 2.73 -1.78 3.97
CA TYR A 66 1.71 -2.45 4.80
C TYR A 66 2.20 -3.78 5.40
N GLY A 67 3.52 -4.04 5.38
CA GLY A 67 4.14 -5.06 6.22
C GLY A 67 4.20 -6.47 5.65
N TRP A 68 3.30 -6.87 4.75
CA TRP A 68 3.32 -8.22 4.16
C TRP A 68 4.62 -8.50 3.39
N PRO A 69 5.27 -9.68 3.55
CA PRO A 69 4.83 -10.84 4.35
C PRO A 69 5.37 -10.88 5.78
N SER A 70 6.08 -9.84 6.22
CA SER A 70 6.69 -9.79 7.56
C SER A 70 5.73 -9.43 8.69
N SER A 71 4.51 -8.98 8.36
CA SER A 71 3.41 -8.66 9.28
C SER A 71 2.10 -9.05 8.62
N GLU A 72 1.11 -9.43 9.44
CA GLU A 72 -0.28 -9.65 9.07
C GLU A 72 -1.14 -9.18 10.25
N GLY A 73 -1.93 -8.13 10.03
CA GLY A 73 -2.55 -7.36 11.10
C GLY A 73 -1.52 -6.70 12.03
N VAL A 74 -2.02 -6.03 13.06
CA VAL A 74 -1.25 -5.16 13.96
C VAL A 74 0.19 -5.63 14.18
N CYS A 75 1.15 -4.88 13.66
CA CYS A 75 2.55 -5.22 13.84
C CYS A 75 2.96 -5.14 15.31
N THR A 76 3.46 -6.26 15.82
CA THR A 76 3.92 -6.41 17.21
C THR A 76 5.44 -6.42 17.34
N SER A 77 6.18 -6.58 16.23
CA SER A 77 7.65 -6.59 16.24
C SER A 77 8.25 -6.13 14.90
N SER A 78 9.41 -5.48 14.95
CA SER A 78 10.12 -4.96 13.76
C SER A 78 9.22 -4.10 12.85
N CYS A 79 8.54 -3.12 13.44
CA CYS A 79 7.54 -2.28 12.76
C CYS A 79 8.13 -1.03 12.09
N THR A 80 9.42 -0.78 12.28
CA THR A 80 10.11 0.38 11.70
C THR A 80 9.93 0.43 10.19
N GLY A 81 9.39 1.54 9.69
CA GLY A 81 9.17 1.76 8.27
C GLY A 81 7.93 1.07 7.69
N LYS A 82 7.07 0.45 8.52
CA LYS A 82 5.75 -0.05 8.12
C LYS A 82 4.67 1.01 8.40
N THR A 83 3.56 0.95 7.67
CA THR A 83 2.42 1.88 7.75
C THR A 83 1.18 1.14 8.18
N ASP A 84 0.76 1.36 9.44
CA ASP A 84 -0.36 0.67 10.09
C ASP A 84 -0.50 -0.83 9.71
N PRO A 85 0.62 -1.59 9.70
CA PRO A 85 0.65 -2.99 9.29
C PRO A 85 0.04 -3.94 10.31
#